data_AF-A0A950AK69-F1
#
_entry.id   AF-A0A950AK69-F1
#
_cell.length_a   1.000
_cell.length_b   1.000
_cell.length_c   1.000
_cell.angle_alpha   90.00
_cell.angle_beta   90.00
_cell.angle_gamma   90.00
#
_symmetry.space_group_name_H-M   'P 1'
#
loop_
_entity.id
_entity.type
_entity.pdbx_description
1 polymer ?
#
loop_
_entity_poly.entity_id
_entity_poly.type
_entity_poly.pdbx_seq_one_letter_code
_entity_poly.pdbx_strand_id
1 'polypeptide(L)'
;MLSPTLAEDRPRAADPEPKAVRGTSGLPSAVSGLASAVLLWVAFPPIGWSWLAWVALAPLFLQIVSVRSRASLYFGAWAGGMAFWLLSIHWVRLTDETAWLAWMVMALALSVWWPGFLALARLAVLRLRLPVMIAAPVLWVGLEFIRAYVLTGFPWYYLAHSQHRVLPLIQIADFAGALGLSFLIALVNAWWVDLLTLPLLRPTDRGPRLTRAQVIRLA
;
A
#
# COMPACT_ATOMS: atom_id res chain seq x y z
N MET A 1 -68.60 -30.20 -18.03
CA MET A 1 -68.09 -28.95 -17.45
C MET A 1 -66.83 -29.28 -16.67
N LEU A 2 -65.70 -28.70 -17.08
CA LEU A 2 -64.48 -28.34 -16.32
C LEU A 2 -63.26 -28.47 -17.24
N SER A 3 -62.96 -27.39 -17.94
CA SER A 3 -61.71 -27.19 -18.70
C SER A 3 -60.55 -26.98 -17.72
N PRO A 4 -59.36 -27.56 -17.95
CA PRO A 4 -58.20 -27.27 -17.13
C PRO A 4 -57.66 -25.88 -17.47
N THR A 5 -57.62 -25.02 -16.47
CA THR A 5 -57.03 -23.67 -16.51
C THR A 5 -55.55 -23.74 -16.86
N LEU A 6 -55.19 -23.16 -18.00
CA LEU A 6 -53.80 -22.87 -18.38
C LEU A 6 -53.21 -21.93 -17.32
N ALA A 7 -52.19 -22.40 -16.60
CA ALA A 7 -51.36 -21.56 -15.77
C ALA A 7 -50.61 -20.57 -16.68
N GLU A 8 -50.90 -19.28 -16.56
CA GLU A 8 -50.13 -18.20 -17.19
C GLU A 8 -48.68 -18.28 -16.70
N ASP A 9 -47.78 -18.72 -17.57
CA ASP A 9 -46.35 -18.62 -17.40
C ASP A 9 -45.94 -17.14 -17.57
N ARG A 10 -45.99 -16.39 -16.47
CA ARG A 10 -45.53 -14.99 -16.48
C ARG A 10 -44.02 -14.99 -16.73
N PRO A 11 -43.53 -14.27 -17.75
CA PRO A 11 -42.10 -14.18 -17.99
C PRO A 11 -41.43 -13.60 -16.73
N ARG A 12 -40.48 -14.36 -16.16
CA ARG A 12 -39.58 -13.86 -15.12
C ARG A 12 -38.96 -12.56 -15.64
N ALA A 13 -39.25 -11.45 -14.97
CA ALA A 13 -38.57 -10.20 -15.23
C ALA A 13 -37.06 -10.49 -15.20
N ALA A 14 -36.40 -10.20 -16.33
CA ALA A 14 -34.96 -10.38 -16.45
C ALA A 14 -34.30 -9.64 -15.29
N ASP A 15 -33.48 -10.35 -14.51
CA ASP A 15 -32.66 -9.70 -13.49
C ASP A 15 -31.88 -8.56 -14.17
N PRO A 16 -31.91 -7.33 -13.61
CA PRO A 16 -31.21 -6.22 -14.21
C PRO A 16 -29.74 -6.60 -14.34
N GLU A 17 -29.21 -6.52 -15.57
CA GLU A 17 -27.79 -6.75 -15.83
C GLU A 17 -26.97 -5.97 -14.80
N PRO A 18 -25.95 -6.60 -14.18
CA PRO A 18 -25.11 -5.91 -13.22
C PRO A 18 -24.46 -4.72 -13.93
N LYS A 19 -24.99 -3.52 -13.66
CA LYS A 19 -24.44 -2.27 -14.17
C LYS A 19 -22.95 -2.30 -13.85
N ALA A 20 -22.13 -2.32 -14.91
CA ALA A 20 -20.70 -2.24 -14.81
C ALA A 20 -20.37 -1.11 -13.82
N VAL A 21 -19.88 -1.49 -12.64
CA VAL A 21 -19.48 -0.54 -11.61
C VAL A 21 -18.41 0.31 -12.28
N ARG A 22 -18.78 1.54 -12.66
CA ARG A 22 -17.86 2.54 -13.21
C ARG A 22 -16.67 2.56 -12.26
N GLY A 23 -15.54 2.07 -12.76
CA GLY A 23 -14.30 2.02 -11.99
C GLY A 23 -14.10 3.41 -11.40
N THR A 24 -14.11 3.50 -10.08
CA THR A 24 -13.87 4.74 -9.35
C THR A 24 -12.67 5.42 -9.99
N SER A 25 -12.84 6.64 -10.49
CA SER A 25 -11.80 7.46 -11.10
C SER A 25 -10.78 7.85 -10.04
N GLY A 26 -9.99 6.89 -9.57
CA GLY A 26 -8.92 7.10 -8.61
C GLY A 26 -7.78 7.87 -9.25
N LEU A 27 -6.86 8.38 -8.43
CA LEU A 27 -5.64 9.02 -8.91
C LEU A 27 -4.84 8.09 -9.85
N PRO A 28 -4.12 8.63 -10.86
CA PRO A 28 -3.21 7.84 -11.67
C PRO A 28 -2.20 7.08 -10.79
N SER A 29 -1.84 5.84 -11.15
CA SER A 29 -0.90 5.01 -10.36
C SER A 29 0.44 5.72 -10.12
N ALA A 30 0.94 6.46 -11.11
CA ALA A 30 2.15 7.27 -10.98
C ALA A 30 2.00 8.37 -9.93
N VAL A 31 0.86 9.07 -9.91
CA VAL A 31 0.55 10.09 -8.90
C VAL A 31 0.49 9.45 -7.51
N SER A 32 -0.11 8.26 -7.38
CA SER A 32 -0.16 7.53 -6.12
C SER A 32 1.23 7.13 -5.61
N GLY A 33 2.09 6.63 -6.51
CA GLY A 33 3.48 6.30 -6.18
C GLY A 33 4.29 7.52 -5.77
N LEU A 34 4.19 8.62 -6.53
CA LEU A 34 4.87 9.89 -6.24
C LEU A 34 4.37 10.53 -4.94
N ALA A 35 3.06 10.47 -4.66
CA ALA A 35 2.50 10.94 -3.40
C ALA A 35 3.15 10.20 -2.22
N SER A 36 3.27 8.87 -2.30
CA SER A 36 3.93 8.09 -1.25
C SER A 36 5.40 8.46 -1.08
N ALA A 37 6.09 8.70 -2.20
CA ALA A 37 7.49 9.09 -2.22
C ALA A 37 7.74 10.42 -1.52
N VAL A 38 6.93 11.44 -1.83
CA VAL A 38 7.00 12.76 -1.21
C VAL A 38 6.67 12.66 0.28
N LEU A 39 5.59 11.99 0.64
CA LEU A 39 5.19 11.84 2.04
C LEU A 39 6.25 11.14 2.88
N LEU A 40 6.88 10.08 2.34
CA LEU A 40 7.99 9.42 3.02
C LEU A 40 9.20 10.32 3.12
N TRP A 41 9.61 10.98 2.03
CA TRP A 41 10.78 11.87 2.05
C TRP A 41 10.62 12.99 3.09
N VAL A 42 9.43 13.62 3.17
CA VAL A 42 9.11 14.65 4.18
C VAL A 42 9.15 14.09 5.61
N ALA A 43 8.81 12.80 5.80
CA ALA A 43 8.88 12.15 7.10
C ALA A 43 10.33 11.92 7.60
N PHE A 44 11.31 11.94 6.70
CA PHE A 44 12.74 11.83 7.04
C PHE A 44 13.43 13.19 7.06
N PRO A 45 14.64 13.30 7.65
CA PRO A 45 15.47 14.49 7.51
C PRO A 45 15.69 14.82 6.02
N PRO A 46 15.68 16.11 5.62
CA PRO A 46 15.82 17.29 6.49
C PRO A 46 14.52 17.81 7.14
N ILE A 47 13.34 17.45 6.64
CA ILE A 47 12.06 18.01 7.15
C ILE A 47 11.65 17.30 8.45
N GLY A 48 11.69 15.97 8.46
CA GLY A 48 11.51 15.16 9.67
C GLY A 48 10.11 15.21 10.27
N TRP A 49 9.06 15.40 9.45
CA TRP A 49 7.67 15.34 9.92
C TRP A 49 7.22 13.89 10.08
N SER A 50 7.70 13.26 11.15
CA SER A 50 7.54 11.82 11.44
C SER A 50 6.10 11.32 11.40
N TRP A 51 5.11 12.17 11.72
CA TRP A 51 3.69 11.83 11.70
C TRP A 51 3.19 11.46 10.28
N LEU A 52 3.85 11.94 9.22
CA LEU A 52 3.48 11.59 7.85
C LEU A 52 3.80 10.13 7.51
N ALA A 53 4.78 9.50 8.16
CA ALA A 53 5.11 8.09 7.90
C ALA A 53 3.91 7.15 8.11
N TRP A 54 2.98 7.53 8.99
CA TRP A 54 1.76 6.78 9.32
C TRP A 54 0.70 6.78 8.21
N VAL A 55 0.83 7.66 7.22
CA VAL A 55 -0.05 7.75 6.04
C VAL A 55 0.72 7.65 4.71
N ALA A 56 2.05 7.70 4.74
CA ALA A 56 2.88 7.83 3.55
C ALA A 56 2.85 6.61 2.62
N LEU A 57 2.64 5.39 3.14
CA LEU A 57 2.53 4.19 2.31
C LEU A 57 1.11 3.91 1.82
N ALA A 58 0.09 4.55 2.39
CA ALA A 58 -1.30 4.31 2.01
C ALA A 58 -1.56 4.51 0.50
N PRO A 59 -1.04 5.55 -0.18
CA PRO A 59 -1.23 5.70 -1.62
C PRO A 59 -0.54 4.60 -2.44
N LEU A 60 0.62 4.09 -2.01
CA LEU A 60 1.28 2.95 -2.65
C LEU A 60 0.48 1.66 -2.41
N PHE A 61 0.00 1.44 -1.19
CA PHE A 61 -0.75 0.25 -0.83
C PHE A 61 -2.13 0.20 -1.50
N LEU A 62 -2.77 1.34 -1.78
CA LEU A 62 -3.99 1.40 -2.61
C LEU A 62 -3.78 0.77 -3.99
N GLN A 63 -2.55 0.79 -4.54
CA GLN A 63 -2.25 0.16 -5.83
C GLN A 63 -2.33 -1.37 -5.78
N ILE A 64 -2.32 -1.99 -4.58
CA ILE A 64 -2.48 -3.44 -4.41
C ILE A 64 -3.87 -3.90 -4.88
N VAL A 65 -4.90 -3.16 -4.52
CA VAL A 65 -6.31 -3.50 -4.84
C VAL A 65 -6.86 -2.73 -6.04
N SER A 66 -6.09 -1.78 -6.57
CA SER A 66 -6.48 -0.99 -7.74
C SER A 66 -6.65 -1.84 -9.01
N VAL A 67 -7.70 -1.55 -9.78
CA VAL A 67 -7.97 -2.16 -11.09
C VAL A 67 -7.43 -1.25 -12.19
N ARG A 68 -6.17 -1.46 -12.59
CA ARG A 68 -5.49 -0.73 -13.67
C ARG A 68 -4.59 -1.67 -14.46
N SER A 69 -4.06 -1.20 -15.60
CA SER A 69 -3.09 -1.98 -16.37
C SER A 69 -1.84 -2.29 -15.54
N ARG A 70 -1.29 -3.49 -15.71
CA ARG A 70 -0.07 -3.92 -14.99
C ARG A 70 1.08 -2.94 -15.21
N ALA A 71 1.26 -2.49 -16.45
CA ALA A 71 2.29 -1.50 -16.81
C ALA A 71 2.13 -0.21 -15.99
N SER A 72 0.91 0.33 -15.86
CA SER A 72 0.67 1.56 -15.10
C SER A 72 0.98 1.40 -13.61
N LEU A 73 0.60 0.27 -13.01
CA LEU A 73 0.84 -0.01 -11.59
C LEU A 73 2.33 -0.15 -11.27
N TYR A 74 3.05 -0.98 -12.03
CA TYR A 74 4.47 -1.21 -11.79
C TYR A 74 5.32 0.02 -12.14
N PHE A 75 4.98 0.74 -13.22
CA PHE A 75 5.61 2.02 -13.53
C PHE A 75 5.35 3.05 -12.43
N GLY A 76 4.12 3.12 -11.91
CA GLY A 76 3.78 4.06 -10.83
C GLY A 76 4.54 3.76 -9.53
N ALA A 77 4.64 2.49 -9.14
CA ALA A 77 5.45 2.08 -8.00
C ALA A 77 6.94 2.36 -8.20
N TRP A 78 7.49 2.06 -9.39
CA TRP A 78 8.88 2.34 -9.73
C TRP A 78 9.18 3.84 -9.75
N ALA A 79 8.32 4.66 -10.36
CA ALA A 79 8.49 6.11 -10.39
C ALA A 79 8.45 6.72 -8.98
N GLY A 80 7.55 6.24 -8.12
CA GLY A 80 7.53 6.60 -6.70
C GLY A 80 8.82 6.21 -5.98
N GLY A 81 9.25 4.95 -6.11
CA GLY A 81 10.50 4.48 -5.52
C GLY A 81 11.71 5.27 -6.00
N MET A 82 11.77 5.57 -7.30
CA MET A 82 12.83 6.37 -7.91
C MET A 82 12.87 7.78 -7.31
N ALA A 83 11.73 8.46 -7.24
CA ALA A 83 11.65 9.79 -6.63
C ALA A 83 12.07 9.76 -5.16
N PHE A 84 11.57 8.79 -4.38
CA PHE A 84 11.91 8.66 -2.96
C PHE A 84 13.42 8.48 -2.76
N TRP A 85 14.03 7.54 -3.49
CA TRP A 85 15.45 7.25 -3.33
C TRP A 85 16.33 8.39 -3.84
N LEU A 86 16.06 8.97 -5.01
CA LEU A 86 16.81 10.13 -5.49
C LEU A 86 16.84 11.26 -4.45
N LEU A 87 15.69 11.59 -3.86
CA LEU A 87 15.59 12.64 -2.85
C LEU A 87 16.24 12.25 -1.52
N SER A 88 16.04 11.01 -1.06
CA SER A 88 16.49 10.57 0.26
C SER A 88 18.00 10.39 0.30
N ILE A 89 18.58 9.66 -0.66
CA ILE A 89 20.02 9.38 -0.71
C ILE A 89 20.80 10.44 -1.51
N HIS A 90 20.25 11.64 -1.69
CA HIS A 90 20.94 12.73 -2.39
C HIS A 90 22.30 13.08 -1.78
N TRP A 91 22.50 12.80 -0.49
CA TRP A 91 23.75 13.03 0.22
C TRP A 91 24.89 12.16 -0.32
N VAL A 92 24.60 11.04 -1.00
CA VAL A 92 25.63 10.16 -1.61
C VAL A 92 26.46 10.92 -2.64
N ARG A 93 25.87 11.87 -3.37
CA ARG A 93 26.61 12.69 -4.34
C ARG A 93 27.67 13.61 -3.70
N LEU A 94 27.60 13.81 -2.39
CA LEU A 94 28.49 14.70 -1.65
C LEU A 94 29.75 13.99 -1.15
N THR A 95 29.86 12.66 -1.33
CA THR A 95 31.03 11.91 -0.84
C THR A 95 32.27 12.12 -1.69
N ASP A 96 32.11 12.41 -2.99
CA ASP A 96 33.16 12.64 -3.97
C ASP A 96 32.58 13.39 -5.19
N GLU A 97 33.40 14.14 -5.94
CA GLU A 97 32.96 14.88 -7.12
C GLU A 97 32.38 13.97 -8.23
N THR A 98 32.85 12.73 -8.31
CA THR A 98 32.40 11.74 -9.30
C THR A 98 31.23 10.87 -8.81
N ALA A 99 30.81 11.02 -7.55
CA ALA A 99 29.79 10.17 -6.91
C ALA A 99 28.35 10.42 -7.42
N TRP A 100 28.13 11.41 -8.29
CA TRP A 100 26.80 11.66 -8.88
C TRP A 100 26.27 10.45 -9.65
N LEU A 101 27.15 9.73 -10.38
CA LEU A 101 26.76 8.53 -11.11
C LEU A 101 26.41 7.39 -10.14
N ALA A 102 27.20 7.23 -9.07
CA ALA A 102 26.93 6.24 -8.03
C ALA A 102 25.58 6.50 -7.34
N TRP A 103 25.25 7.76 -7.04
CA TRP A 103 23.94 8.14 -6.50
C TRP A 103 22.80 7.76 -7.44
N MET A 104 22.90 8.06 -8.74
CA MET A 104 21.86 7.72 -9.72
C MET A 104 21.68 6.22 -9.87
N VAL A 105 22.78 5.46 -9.97
CA VAL A 105 22.75 3.99 -10.09
C VAL A 105 22.19 3.36 -8.82
N MET A 106 22.57 3.86 -7.64
CA MET A 106 22.05 3.40 -6.36
C MET A 106 20.55 3.67 -6.25
N ALA A 107 20.08 4.86 -6.61
CA ALA A 107 18.66 5.19 -6.59
C ALA A 107 17.85 4.32 -7.55
N LEU A 108 18.39 4.02 -8.74
CA LEU A 108 17.78 3.10 -9.71
C LEU A 108 17.73 1.67 -9.17
N ALA A 109 18.81 1.18 -8.55
CA ALA A 109 18.84 -0.15 -7.96
C ALA A 109 17.82 -0.27 -6.81
N LEU A 110 17.74 0.76 -5.96
CA LEU A 110 16.84 0.78 -4.81
C LEU A 110 15.37 1.02 -5.18
N SER A 111 15.08 1.66 -6.33
CA SER A 111 13.70 1.88 -6.76
C SER A 111 12.96 0.60 -7.13
N VAL A 112 13.67 -0.47 -7.48
CA VAL A 112 13.10 -1.79 -7.85
C VAL A 112 12.41 -2.48 -6.67
N TRP A 113 12.75 -2.14 -5.42
CA TRP A 113 12.10 -2.71 -4.24
C TRP A 113 10.60 -2.39 -4.16
N TRP A 114 10.17 -1.23 -4.68
CA TRP A 114 8.76 -0.82 -4.65
C TRP A 114 7.85 -1.60 -5.61
N PRO A 115 8.18 -1.78 -6.91
CA PRO A 115 7.43 -2.67 -7.78
C PRO A 115 7.55 -4.14 -7.35
N GLY A 116 8.71 -4.55 -6.79
CA GLY A 116 8.88 -5.88 -6.19
C GLY A 116 7.90 -6.12 -5.03
N PHE A 117 7.82 -5.16 -4.09
CA PHE A 117 6.81 -5.14 -3.04
C PHE A 117 5.40 -5.25 -3.61
N LEU A 118 5.05 -4.41 -4.59
CA LEU A 118 3.71 -4.39 -5.16
C LEU A 118 3.36 -5.74 -5.82
N ALA A 119 4.31 -6.38 -6.51
CA ALA A 119 4.10 -7.69 -7.12
C ALA A 119 3.79 -8.75 -6.06
N LEU A 120 4.60 -8.83 -5.00
CA LEU A 120 4.42 -9.79 -3.90
C LEU A 120 3.12 -9.52 -3.14
N ALA A 121 2.81 -8.26 -2.86
CA ALA A 121 1.59 -7.87 -2.15
C ALA A 121 0.34 -8.20 -2.97
N ARG A 122 0.36 -7.96 -4.29
CA ARG A 122 -0.74 -8.35 -5.18
C ARG A 122 -0.88 -9.86 -5.32
N LEU A 123 0.22 -10.62 -5.33
CA LEU A 123 0.17 -12.08 -5.28
C LEU A 123 -0.52 -12.55 -3.99
N ALA A 124 -0.07 -12.06 -2.83
CA ALA A 124 -0.63 -12.40 -1.54
C ALA A 124 -2.12 -12.03 -1.40
N VAL A 125 -2.49 -10.80 -1.79
CA VAL A 125 -3.85 -10.31 -1.60
C VAL A 125 -4.82 -10.83 -2.66
N LEU A 126 -4.42 -10.85 -3.94
CA LEU A 126 -5.35 -11.16 -5.02
C LEU A 126 -5.37 -12.65 -5.41
N ARG A 127 -4.25 -13.37 -5.23
CA ARG A 127 -4.19 -14.81 -5.53
C ARG A 127 -4.34 -15.66 -4.27
N LEU A 128 -3.61 -15.34 -3.20
CA LEU A 128 -3.68 -16.07 -1.93
C LEU A 128 -4.81 -15.60 -1.01
N ARG A 129 -5.53 -14.53 -1.39
CA ARG A 129 -6.69 -13.98 -0.66
C ARG A 129 -6.36 -13.54 0.77
N LEU A 130 -5.11 -13.17 1.04
CA LEU A 130 -4.72 -12.63 2.33
C LEU A 130 -5.26 -11.21 2.52
N PRO A 131 -5.67 -10.82 3.73
CA PRO A 131 -6.02 -9.43 4.05
C PRO A 131 -4.86 -8.47 3.77
N VAL A 132 -5.14 -7.29 3.20
CA VAL A 132 -4.14 -6.22 2.99
C VAL A 132 -3.44 -5.84 4.30
N MET A 133 -4.22 -5.73 5.40
CA MET A 133 -3.71 -5.48 6.75
C MET A 133 -2.67 -6.48 7.24
N ILE A 134 -2.61 -7.70 6.70
CA ILE A 134 -1.59 -8.69 7.08
C ILE A 134 -0.48 -8.72 6.01
N ALA A 135 -0.87 -8.86 4.74
CA ALA A 135 0.07 -9.05 3.65
C ALA A 135 0.99 -7.84 3.46
N ALA A 136 0.45 -6.63 3.46
CA ALA A 136 1.23 -5.42 3.19
C ALA A 136 2.33 -5.15 4.24
N PRO A 137 2.05 -5.11 5.56
CA PRO A 137 3.11 -4.84 6.53
C PRO A 137 4.15 -5.96 6.63
N VAL A 138 3.74 -7.24 6.55
CA VAL A 138 4.69 -8.37 6.57
C VAL A 138 5.64 -8.30 5.38
N LEU A 139 5.11 -8.07 4.18
CA LEU A 139 5.94 -8.00 2.97
C LEU A 139 6.82 -6.75 2.93
N TRP A 140 6.32 -5.60 3.39
CA TRP A 140 7.12 -4.38 3.45
C TRP A 140 8.33 -4.56 4.36
N VAL A 141 8.10 -5.01 5.60
CA VAL A 141 9.16 -5.22 6.60
C VAL A 141 10.07 -6.38 6.19
N GLY A 142 9.54 -7.44 5.58
CA GLY A 142 10.35 -8.51 5.00
C GLY A 142 11.32 -7.99 3.94
N LEU A 143 10.89 -7.06 3.09
CA LEU A 143 11.78 -6.43 2.12
C LEU A 143 12.75 -5.43 2.75
N GLU A 144 12.38 -4.72 3.82
CA GLU A 144 13.32 -3.92 4.62
C GLU A 144 14.43 -4.78 5.22
N PHE A 145 14.07 -5.96 5.75
CA PHE A 145 15.00 -6.96 6.26
C PHE A 145 15.90 -7.49 5.15
N ILE A 146 15.35 -7.98 4.04
CA ILE A 146 16.16 -8.55 2.94
C ILE A 146 17.11 -7.50 2.36
N ARG A 147 16.66 -6.25 2.17
CA ARG A 147 17.49 -5.14 1.70
C ARG A 147 18.66 -4.82 2.65
N ALA A 148 18.55 -5.18 3.92
CA ALA A 148 19.62 -5.02 4.91
C ALA A 148 20.80 -5.96 4.68
N TYR A 149 20.63 -7.05 3.92
CA TYR A 149 21.64 -8.10 3.75
C TYR A 149 22.00 -8.40 2.29
N VAL A 150 21.10 -8.17 1.33
CA VAL A 150 21.39 -8.44 -0.09
C VAL A 150 22.60 -7.64 -0.58
N LEU A 151 23.50 -8.32 -1.31
CA LEU A 151 24.83 -7.85 -1.68
C LEU A 151 25.68 -7.59 -0.43
N THR A 152 25.75 -6.35 0.02
CA THR A 152 26.39 -5.92 1.27
C THR A 152 25.42 -5.22 2.21
N GLY A 153 24.14 -5.12 1.81
CA GLY A 153 23.10 -4.46 2.58
C GLY A 153 23.06 -2.94 2.43
N PHE A 154 21.86 -2.38 2.49
CA PHE A 154 21.66 -0.94 2.65
C PHE A 154 20.50 -0.66 3.61
N PRO A 155 20.70 -0.77 4.95
CA PRO A 155 19.64 -0.68 5.96
C PRO A 155 19.20 0.76 6.29
N TRP A 156 19.20 1.65 5.30
CA TRP A 156 18.79 3.05 5.49
C TRP A 156 17.29 3.24 5.26
N TYR A 157 16.74 4.31 5.85
CA TYR A 157 15.34 4.71 5.69
C TYR A 157 14.30 3.62 6.00
N TYR A 158 14.51 2.84 7.05
CA TYR A 158 13.40 2.08 7.64
C TYR A 158 12.31 3.02 8.12
N LEU A 159 11.05 2.60 8.00
CA LEU A 159 9.92 3.36 8.54
C LEU A 159 10.16 3.74 10.00
N ALA A 160 10.72 2.83 10.81
CA ALA A 160 11.09 3.10 12.19
C ALA A 160 12.03 4.31 12.38
N HIS A 161 12.98 4.54 11.47
CA HIS A 161 13.92 5.67 11.56
C HIS A 161 13.21 7.03 11.44
N SER A 162 12.02 7.08 10.83
CA SER A 162 11.22 8.31 10.82
C SER A 162 10.82 8.74 12.24
N GLN A 163 10.71 7.80 13.18
CA GLN A 163 10.28 8.04 14.56
C GLN A 163 11.43 8.33 15.54
N HIS A 164 12.63 8.66 15.04
CA HIS A 164 13.84 8.89 15.86
C HIS A 164 13.70 9.99 16.94
N ARG A 165 12.66 10.83 16.91
CA ARG A 165 12.38 11.87 17.92
C ARG A 165 11.27 11.49 18.92
N VAL A 166 10.61 10.34 18.74
CA VAL A 166 9.44 9.95 19.53
C VAL A 166 9.83 8.80 20.47
N LEU A 167 10.42 9.15 21.62
CA LEU A 167 10.97 8.17 22.57
C LEU A 167 10.00 7.03 22.94
N PRO A 168 8.70 7.26 23.22
CA PRO A 168 7.79 6.17 23.56
C PRO A 168 7.64 5.12 22.44
N LEU A 169 7.77 5.53 21.17
CA LEU A 169 7.74 4.61 20.04
C LEU A 169 9.06 3.87 19.86
N ILE A 170 10.18 4.53 20.15
CA ILE A 170 11.51 3.93 20.05
C ILE A 170 11.66 2.76 21.02
N GLN A 171 11.01 2.81 22.19
CA GLN A 171 10.99 1.70 23.17
C GLN A 171 10.43 0.39 22.62
N ILE A 172 9.66 0.43 21.52
CA ILE A 172 9.22 -0.79 20.83
C ILE A 172 10.42 -1.58 20.29
N ALA A 173 11.51 -0.90 19.96
CA ALA A 173 12.72 -1.52 19.47
C ALA A 173 13.43 -2.39 20.52
N ASP A 174 13.20 -2.16 21.83
CA ASP A 174 13.82 -2.95 22.90
C ASP A 174 13.37 -4.42 22.87
N PHE A 175 12.14 -4.69 22.37
CA PHE A 175 11.60 -6.05 22.29
C PHE A 175 11.49 -6.60 20.87
N ALA A 176 11.20 -5.77 19.86
CA ALA A 176 10.97 -6.21 18.48
C ALA A 176 12.00 -5.67 17.47
N GLY A 177 12.99 -4.90 17.93
CA GLY A 177 13.93 -4.19 17.07
C GLY A 177 13.26 -3.10 16.22
N ALA A 178 14.05 -2.43 15.38
CA ALA A 178 13.55 -1.38 14.50
C ALA A 178 12.45 -1.89 13.55
N LEU A 179 12.58 -3.13 13.06
CA LEU A 179 11.60 -3.72 12.14
C LEU A 179 10.23 -3.93 12.78
N GLY A 180 10.14 -4.12 14.10
CA GLY A 180 8.86 -4.16 14.82
C GLY A 180 8.10 -2.83 14.77
N LEU A 181 8.81 -1.72 14.92
CA LEU A 181 8.22 -0.39 14.76
C LEU A 181 7.87 -0.10 13.29
N SER A 182 8.71 -0.54 12.33
CA SER A 182 8.36 -0.47 10.91
C SER A 182 7.07 -1.24 10.60
N PHE A 183 6.90 -2.42 11.20
CA PHE A 183 5.70 -3.23 11.04
C PHE A 183 4.46 -2.49 11.51
N LEU A 184 4.52 -1.87 12.71
CA LEU A 184 3.42 -1.08 13.25
C LEU A 184 3.03 0.09 12.32
N ILE A 185 4.01 0.83 11.81
CA ILE A 185 3.76 1.95 10.88
C ILE A 185 3.14 1.45 9.58
N ALA A 186 3.66 0.36 9.01
CA ALA A 186 3.11 -0.24 7.79
C ALA A 186 1.69 -0.80 8.02
N LEU A 187 1.41 -1.34 9.21
CA LEU A 187 0.09 -1.85 9.58
C LEU A 187 -0.96 -0.73 9.59
N VAL A 188 -0.62 0.43 10.17
CA VAL A 188 -1.52 1.61 10.16
C VAL A 188 -1.77 2.12 8.74
N ASN A 189 -0.76 2.11 7.87
CA ASN A 189 -0.95 2.45 6.46
C ASN A 189 -1.88 1.47 5.74
N ALA A 190 -1.77 0.17 6.04
CA ALA A 190 -2.67 -0.84 5.50
C ALA A 190 -4.10 -0.70 6.05
N TRP A 191 -4.25 -0.29 7.30
CA TRP A 191 -5.55 0.04 7.90
C TRP A 191 -6.23 1.21 7.18
N TRP A 192 -5.50 2.27 6.82
CA TRP A 192 -6.04 3.36 5.98
C TRP A 192 -6.56 2.85 4.64
N VAL A 193 -5.86 1.91 4.00
CA VAL A 193 -6.29 1.33 2.72
C VAL A 193 -7.59 0.55 2.88
N ASP A 194 -7.71 -0.27 3.93
CA ASP A 194 -8.93 -1.01 4.22
C ASP A 194 -10.11 -0.05 4.49
N LEU A 195 -9.90 1.04 5.24
CA LEU A 195 -10.91 2.07 5.47
C LEU A 195 -11.37 2.77 4.18
N LEU A 196 -10.45 3.05 3.27
CA LEU A 196 -10.75 3.75 2.01
C LEU A 196 -11.41 2.85 0.96
N THR A 197 -11.19 1.53 1.04
CA THR A 197 -11.60 0.58 0.00
C THR A 197 -12.82 -0.24 0.39
N LEU A 198 -13.07 -0.43 1.69
CA LEU A 198 -14.29 -1.04 2.18
C LEU A 198 -15.36 0.05 2.35
N PRO A 199 -16.54 -0.06 1.70
CA PRO A 199 -17.65 0.79 2.06
C PRO A 199 -17.98 0.55 3.54
N LEU A 200 -17.78 1.58 4.37
CA LEU A 200 -18.07 1.57 5.81
C LEU A 200 -19.50 1.10 6.10
N LEU A 201 -20.41 1.33 5.15
CA LEU A 201 -21.82 0.96 5.25
C LEU A 201 -22.25 0.31 3.94
N ARG A 202 -22.80 -0.91 4.01
CA ARG A 202 -23.47 -1.53 2.87
C ARG A 202 -24.88 -0.94 2.80
N PRO A 203 -25.28 -0.25 1.71
CA PRO A 203 -26.65 0.17 1.52
C PRO A 203 -27.53 -1.09 1.52
N THR A 204 -28.48 -1.15 2.43
CA THR A 204 -29.51 -2.19 2.49
C THR A 204 -30.86 -1.48 2.51
N ASP A 205 -31.91 -2.12 2.01
CA ASP A 205 -33.27 -1.56 1.99
C ASP A 205 -33.81 -1.15 3.38
N ARG A 206 -33.16 -1.64 4.46
CA ARG A 206 -33.46 -1.34 5.87
C ARG A 206 -32.49 -0.33 6.51
N GLY A 207 -31.78 0.45 5.71
CA GLY A 207 -30.77 1.40 6.14
C GLY A 207 -29.34 0.85 6.06
N PRO A 208 -28.33 1.72 6.21
CA PRO A 208 -26.93 1.34 6.13
C PRO A 208 -26.55 0.34 7.24
N ARG A 209 -25.97 -0.81 6.87
CA ARG A 209 -25.51 -1.84 7.82
C ARG A 209 -24.01 -2.10 7.68
N LEU A 210 -23.36 -2.37 8.81
CA LEU A 210 -21.99 -2.90 8.84
C LEU A 210 -21.97 -4.29 8.17
N THR A 211 -20.98 -4.53 7.34
CA THR A 211 -20.80 -5.78 6.60
C THR A 211 -20.31 -6.88 7.54
N ARG A 212 -20.79 -8.12 7.43
CA ARG A 212 -20.34 -9.25 8.30
C ARG A 212 -18.81 -9.45 8.29
N ALA A 213 -18.14 -9.19 7.17
CA ALA A 213 -16.68 -9.25 7.06
C ALA A 213 -15.96 -8.19 7.93
N GLN A 214 -16.64 -7.09 8.29
CA GLN A 214 -16.13 -6.02 9.16
C GLN A 214 -16.31 -6.37 10.64
N VAL A 215 -17.40 -7.05 11.03
CA VAL A 215 -17.63 -7.49 12.41
C VAL A 215 -16.51 -8.43 12.89
N ILE A 216 -15.96 -9.25 11.99
CA ILE A 216 -14.86 -10.18 12.29
C ILE A 216 -13.49 -9.48 12.29
N ARG A 217 -13.36 -8.30 11.67
CA ARG A 217 -12.09 -7.54 11.62
C ARG A 217 -11.95 -6.46 12.70
N LEU A 218 -13.06 -6.06 13.32
CA LEU A 218 -13.12 -5.01 14.34
C LEU A 218 -13.35 -5.55 15.77
N ALA A 219 -13.59 -6.85 15.90
CA ALA A 219 -13.69 -7.57 17.17
C ALA A 219 -12.39 -8.35 17.43
#